data_AF-D3E0I1-F1
#
_entry.id   AF-D3E0I1-F1
#
_cell.length_a   1.000
_cell.length_b   1.000
_cell.length_c   1.000
_cell.angle_alpha   90.00
_cell.angle_beta   90.00
_cell.angle_gamma   90.00
#
_symmetry.space_group_name_H-M   'P 1'
#
loop_
_entity.id
_entity.type
_entity.pdbx_description
1 polymer ?
#
loop_
_entity_poly.entity_id
_entity_poly.type
_entity_poly.pdbx_seq_one_letter_code
_entity_poly.pdbx_strand_id
1 'polypeptide(L)'
;MEIFKVVCELIIPILIFGVLFAVGKFIHVRLLNSKSRILNPGEYFPDEELETLKQVYYLVMMLIFFAFILYIMIVQANEVFAIAVLQILVSVYVALTLDYSYLKNKILFFLLVPFEAIIFLVFNDFLMIWPIYLMHILVYAYFIKVYFDKFRKYTETNGLGITIILLFAIVFISFIITLFVEGVEPLNSAVMVSNAFTSNGYAILGNSGIGKLTSLVLVWSGYIISGVGTATLTAAIMMRHNQKREKELNKRLDELESLIKNSNNKE
;
A
#
# COMPACT_ATOMS: atom_id res chain seq x y z
N MET A 1 -38.53 -11.76 -16.37
CA MET A 1 -37.22 -11.80 -17.05
C MET A 1 -36.15 -11.01 -16.28
N GLU A 2 -36.49 -9.84 -15.74
CA GLU A 2 -35.56 -9.01 -14.95
C GLU A 2 -35.06 -9.66 -13.64
N ILE A 3 -35.93 -10.34 -12.89
CA ILE A 3 -35.52 -11.05 -11.65
C ILE A 3 -34.45 -12.10 -11.96
N PHE A 4 -34.59 -12.83 -13.07
CA PHE A 4 -33.62 -13.83 -13.48
C PHE A 4 -32.26 -13.18 -13.83
N LYS A 5 -32.27 -12.04 -14.53
CA LYS A 5 -31.06 -11.25 -14.83
C LYS A 5 -30.34 -10.83 -13.53
N VAL A 6 -31.06 -10.23 -12.58
CA VAL A 6 -30.49 -9.79 -11.30
C VAL A 6 -29.92 -10.96 -10.49
N VAL A 7 -30.61 -12.09 -10.47
CA VAL A 7 -30.12 -13.31 -9.78
C VAL A 7 -28.83 -13.82 -10.43
N CYS A 8 -28.76 -13.85 -11.77
CA CYS A 8 -27.55 -14.22 -12.48
C CYS A 8 -26.39 -13.26 -12.20
N GLU A 9 -26.64 -11.95 -12.18
CA GLU A 9 -25.65 -10.91 -11.88
C GLU A 9 -25.13 -10.96 -10.44
N LEU A 10 -25.84 -11.58 -9.50
CA LEU A 10 -25.34 -11.82 -8.14
C LEU A 10 -24.56 -13.14 -8.03
N ILE A 11 -25.05 -14.21 -8.66
CA ILE A 11 -24.44 -15.54 -8.51
C ILE A 11 -23.13 -15.65 -9.31
N ILE A 12 -23.09 -15.13 -10.54
CA ILE A 12 -21.94 -15.28 -11.44
C ILE A 12 -20.67 -14.64 -10.87
N PRO A 13 -20.70 -13.42 -10.30
CA PRO A 13 -19.53 -12.84 -9.65
C PRO A 13 -18.98 -13.67 -8.49
N ILE A 14 -19.86 -14.26 -7.67
CA ILE A 14 -19.45 -15.13 -6.57
C ILE A 14 -18.72 -16.37 -7.10
N LEU A 15 -19.25 -16.99 -8.16
CA LEU A 15 -18.63 -18.15 -8.79
C LEU A 15 -17.26 -17.81 -9.39
N ILE A 16 -17.17 -16.73 -10.16
CA ILE A 16 -15.91 -16.28 -10.77
C ILE A 16 -14.87 -15.96 -9.70
N PHE A 17 -15.25 -15.20 -8.68
CA PHE A 17 -14.36 -14.88 -7.57
C PHE A 17 -13.90 -16.14 -6.84
N GLY A 18 -14.80 -17.11 -6.63
CA GLY A 18 -14.47 -18.41 -6.03
C GLY A 18 -13.44 -19.20 -6.85
N VAL A 19 -13.58 -19.23 -8.18
CA VAL A 19 -12.61 -19.86 -9.09
C VAL A 19 -11.27 -19.15 -9.02
N LEU A 20 -11.25 -17.81 -9.13
CA LEU A 20 -10.03 -17.01 -9.05
C LEU A 20 -9.31 -17.19 -7.71
N PHE A 21 -10.05 -17.23 -6.61
CA PHE A 21 -9.50 -17.52 -5.28
C PHE A 21 -8.90 -18.92 -5.21
N ALA A 22 -9.58 -19.94 -5.73
CA ALA A 22 -9.08 -21.31 -5.75
C ALA A 22 -7.77 -21.43 -6.57
N VAL A 23 -7.71 -20.80 -7.74
CA VAL A 23 -6.51 -20.72 -8.57
C VAL A 23 -5.38 -19.97 -7.84
N GLY A 24 -5.69 -18.81 -7.24
CA GLY A 24 -4.73 -18.04 -6.46
C GLY A 24 -4.17 -18.83 -5.28
N LYS A 25 -5.03 -19.59 -4.58
CA LYS A 25 -4.62 -20.46 -3.47
C LYS A 25 -3.72 -21.60 -3.93
N PHE A 26 -4.04 -22.22 -5.05
CA PHE A 26 -3.21 -23.27 -5.66
C PHE A 26 -1.81 -22.72 -6.01
N ILE A 27 -1.74 -21.56 -6.65
CA ILE A 27 -0.48 -20.88 -6.98
C ILE A 27 0.29 -20.54 -5.71
N HIS A 28 -0.37 -19.95 -4.71
CA HIS A 28 0.26 -19.54 -3.45
C HIS A 28 0.89 -20.72 -2.70
N VAL A 29 0.17 -21.83 -2.56
CA VAL A 29 0.70 -23.05 -1.93
C VAL A 29 1.88 -23.62 -2.72
N ARG A 30 1.81 -23.61 -4.05
CA ARG A 30 2.91 -24.10 -4.90
C ARG A 30 4.15 -23.22 -4.81
N LEU A 31 3.99 -21.90 -4.69
CA LEU A 31 5.09 -20.96 -4.50
C LEU A 31 5.74 -21.12 -3.13
N LEU A 32 4.95 -21.24 -2.06
CA LEU A 32 5.48 -21.43 -0.70
C LEU A 32 6.23 -22.76 -0.53
N ASN A 33 5.76 -23.83 -1.18
CA ASN A 33 6.42 -25.13 -1.15
C ASN A 33 7.63 -25.23 -2.09
N SER A 34 7.86 -24.21 -2.92
CA SER A 34 9.01 -24.17 -3.81
C SER A 34 10.27 -23.79 -3.03
N LYS A 35 11.29 -24.65 -3.03
CA LYS A 35 12.63 -24.35 -2.50
C LYS A 35 13.44 -23.38 -3.37
N SER A 36 12.78 -22.63 -4.25
CA SER A 36 13.42 -21.71 -5.18
C SER A 36 14.01 -20.53 -4.41
N ARG A 37 15.34 -20.37 -4.48
CA ARG A 37 16.08 -19.20 -3.95
C ARG A 37 15.47 -17.86 -4.37
N ILE A 38 14.92 -17.78 -5.58
CA ILE A 38 14.35 -16.56 -6.17
C ILE A 38 13.20 -15.98 -5.32
N LEU A 39 12.53 -16.81 -4.51
CA LEU A 39 11.40 -16.41 -3.68
C LEU A 39 11.80 -16.08 -2.23
N ASN A 40 13.09 -15.95 -1.92
CA ASN A 40 13.57 -15.59 -0.59
C ASN A 40 14.21 -14.19 -0.58
N PRO A 41 13.43 -13.12 -0.32
CA PRO A 41 13.95 -11.74 -0.34
C PRO A 41 15.10 -11.51 0.63
N GLY A 42 15.16 -12.25 1.74
CA GLY A 42 16.24 -12.16 2.74
C GLY A 42 17.59 -12.66 2.25
N GLU A 43 17.65 -13.37 1.11
CA GLU A 43 18.92 -13.72 0.46
C GLU A 43 19.46 -12.59 -0.42
N TYR A 44 18.60 -11.63 -0.80
CA TYR A 44 18.94 -10.56 -1.75
C TYR A 44 19.02 -9.19 -1.11
N PHE A 45 18.27 -8.96 -0.03
CA PHE A 45 18.17 -7.66 0.63
C PHE A 45 18.45 -7.80 2.13
N PRO A 46 19.18 -6.84 2.74
CA PRO A 46 19.30 -6.77 4.18
C PRO A 46 17.93 -6.55 4.83
N ASP A 47 17.74 -7.07 6.05
CA ASP A 47 16.46 -7.06 6.77
C ASP A 47 15.85 -5.64 6.90
N GLU A 48 16.70 -4.62 7.01
CA GLU A 48 16.31 -3.21 7.14
C GLU A 48 15.60 -2.68 5.88
N GLU A 49 16.04 -3.11 4.70
CA GLU A 49 15.41 -2.75 3.42
C GLU A 49 14.09 -3.49 3.23
N LEU A 50 14.01 -4.75 3.68
CA LEU A 50 12.76 -5.52 3.68
C LEU A 50 11.70 -4.90 4.60
N GLU A 51 12.11 -4.35 5.74
CA GLU A 51 11.22 -3.62 6.63
C GLU A 51 10.71 -2.32 6.01
N THR A 52 11.57 -1.56 5.34
CA THR A 52 11.19 -0.35 4.62
C THR A 52 10.21 -0.68 3.49
N LEU A 53 10.46 -1.76 2.74
CA LEU A 53 9.57 -2.22 1.68
C LEU A 53 8.19 -2.63 2.21
N LYS A 54 8.11 -3.24 3.40
CA LYS A 54 6.83 -3.54 4.07
C LYS A 54 6.06 -2.26 4.42
N GLN A 55 6.73 -1.20 4.88
CA GLN A 55 6.08 0.08 5.17
C GLN A 55 5.48 0.70 3.91
N VAL A 56 6.25 0.73 2.81
CA VAL A 56 5.77 1.21 1.50
C VAL A 56 4.59 0.37 1.02
N TYR A 57 4.69 -0.95 1.14
CA TYR A 57 3.61 -1.87 0.78
C TYR A 57 2.30 -1.54 1.53
N TYR A 58 2.34 -1.31 2.84
CA TYR A 58 1.13 -0.94 3.60
C TYR A 58 0.53 0.39 3.13
N LEU A 59 1.37 1.37 2.82
CA LEU A 59 0.96 2.67 2.30
C LEU A 59 0.27 2.53 0.93
N VAL A 60 0.85 1.75 0.03
CA VAL A 60 0.31 1.45 -1.30
C VAL A 60 -1.04 0.75 -1.18
N MET A 61 -1.17 -0.25 -0.29
CA MET A 61 -2.44 -0.93 -0.07
C MET A 61 -3.52 0.04 0.43
N MET A 62 -3.21 0.92 1.39
CA MET A 62 -4.16 1.96 1.84
C MET A 62 -4.60 2.87 0.68
N LEU A 63 -3.66 3.31 -0.15
CA LEU A 63 -3.95 4.16 -1.30
C LEU A 63 -4.85 3.46 -2.33
N ILE A 64 -4.58 2.18 -2.63
CA ILE A 64 -5.39 1.37 -3.55
C ILE A 64 -6.83 1.24 -3.06
N PHE A 65 -7.05 0.89 -1.79
CA PHE A 65 -8.43 0.81 -1.25
C PHE A 65 -9.12 2.15 -1.26
N PHE A 66 -8.40 3.23 -0.98
CA PHE A 66 -8.96 4.57 -1.07
C PHE A 66 -9.37 4.92 -2.50
N ALA A 67 -8.53 4.60 -3.49
CA ALA A 67 -8.86 4.77 -4.90
C ALA A 67 -10.13 3.98 -5.28
N PHE A 68 -10.35 2.79 -4.73
CA PHE A 68 -11.60 2.03 -4.94
C PHE A 68 -12.81 2.73 -4.34
N ILE A 69 -12.69 3.32 -3.14
CA ILE A 69 -13.79 4.11 -2.54
C ILE A 69 -14.13 5.30 -3.43
N LEU A 70 -13.12 6.05 -3.89
CA LEU A 70 -13.34 7.18 -4.78
C LEU A 70 -13.98 6.75 -6.10
N TYR A 71 -13.53 5.64 -6.67
CA TYR A 71 -14.10 5.10 -7.90
C TYR A 71 -15.60 4.80 -7.74
N ILE A 72 -15.98 4.11 -6.66
CA ILE A 72 -17.40 3.84 -6.35
C ILE A 72 -18.18 5.15 -6.17
N MET A 73 -17.58 6.17 -5.55
CA MET A 73 -18.26 7.44 -5.25
C MET A 73 -18.38 8.38 -6.45
N ILE A 74 -17.43 8.36 -7.38
CA ILE A 74 -17.27 9.41 -8.40
C ILE A 74 -17.78 8.98 -9.78
N VAL A 75 -17.99 7.67 -10.02
CA VAL A 75 -18.61 7.11 -11.24
C VAL A 75 -18.17 7.86 -12.50
N GLN A 76 -16.91 7.70 -12.91
CA GLN A 76 -16.43 8.23 -14.18
C GLN A 76 -15.98 7.08 -15.09
N ALA A 77 -16.54 7.09 -16.30
CA ALA A 77 -16.57 5.97 -17.24
C ALA A 77 -15.26 5.72 -18.01
N ASN A 78 -14.23 6.55 -17.85
CA ASN A 78 -13.13 6.58 -18.81
C ASN A 78 -11.98 5.59 -18.53
N GLU A 79 -11.91 4.97 -17.35
CA GLU A 79 -10.83 4.00 -17.04
C GLU A 79 -11.30 2.73 -16.28
N VAL A 80 -12.57 2.36 -16.48
CA VAL A 80 -13.25 1.33 -15.69
C VAL A 80 -12.57 -0.04 -15.78
N PHE A 81 -12.02 -0.41 -16.94
CA PHE A 81 -11.48 -1.76 -17.15
C PHE A 81 -10.25 -2.04 -16.28
N ALA A 82 -9.25 -1.16 -16.28
CA ALA A 82 -8.01 -1.38 -15.53
C ALA A 82 -8.28 -1.38 -14.02
N ILE A 83 -9.16 -0.48 -13.56
CA ILE A 83 -9.57 -0.40 -12.15
C ILE A 83 -10.36 -1.65 -11.75
N ALA A 84 -11.26 -2.16 -12.61
CA ALA A 84 -12.00 -3.40 -12.35
C ALA A 84 -11.07 -4.61 -12.20
N VAL A 85 -10.07 -4.75 -13.09
CA VAL A 85 -9.06 -5.81 -12.97
C VAL A 85 -8.26 -5.66 -11.67
N LEU A 86 -7.82 -4.45 -11.34
CA LEU A 86 -7.09 -4.19 -10.11
C LEU A 86 -7.92 -4.51 -8.86
N GLN A 87 -9.21 -4.15 -8.83
CA GLN A 87 -10.13 -4.50 -7.75
C GLN A 87 -10.22 -6.02 -7.54
N ILE A 88 -10.32 -6.79 -8.63
CA ILE A 88 -10.35 -8.25 -8.57
C ILE A 88 -9.05 -8.80 -8.01
N LEU A 89 -7.91 -8.38 -8.55
CA LEU A 89 -6.60 -8.86 -8.10
C LEU A 89 -6.34 -8.56 -6.63
N VAL A 90 -6.64 -7.34 -6.19
CA VAL A 90 -6.46 -6.91 -4.81
C VAL A 90 -7.40 -7.67 -3.87
N SER A 91 -8.66 -7.86 -4.27
CA SER A 91 -9.63 -8.62 -3.46
C SER A 91 -9.24 -10.09 -3.31
N VAL A 92 -8.78 -10.73 -4.39
CA VAL A 92 -8.26 -12.11 -4.35
C VAL A 92 -7.01 -12.18 -3.47
N TYR A 93 -6.06 -11.24 -3.64
CA TYR A 93 -4.86 -11.18 -2.82
C TYR A 93 -5.20 -11.06 -1.33
N VAL A 94 -6.08 -10.13 -0.97
CA VAL A 94 -6.49 -9.90 0.42
C VAL A 94 -7.16 -11.15 0.98
N ALA A 95 -8.08 -11.77 0.22
CA ALA A 95 -8.73 -13.01 0.60
C ALA A 95 -7.70 -14.11 0.92
N LEU A 96 -6.67 -14.29 0.09
CA LEU A 96 -5.61 -15.28 0.33
C LEU A 96 -4.84 -15.05 1.63
N THR A 97 -4.76 -13.81 2.11
CA THR A 97 -4.07 -13.47 3.36
C THR A 97 -4.94 -13.58 4.62
N LEU A 98 -6.24 -13.86 4.49
CA LEU A 98 -7.14 -13.98 5.64
C LEU A 98 -6.98 -15.34 6.33
N ASP A 99 -6.98 -15.32 7.67
CA ASP A 99 -7.09 -16.54 8.47
C ASP A 99 -8.57 -16.94 8.63
N TYR A 100 -8.98 -18.00 7.95
CA TYR A 100 -10.36 -18.49 7.92
C TYR A 100 -10.81 -19.23 9.19
N SER A 101 -9.95 -19.32 10.21
CA SER A 101 -10.31 -19.92 11.51
C SER A 101 -11.44 -19.15 12.21
N TYR A 102 -11.54 -17.85 11.97
CA TYR A 102 -12.52 -16.96 12.61
C TYR A 102 -13.72 -16.67 11.70
N LEU A 103 -14.93 -16.68 12.28
CA LEU A 103 -16.18 -16.37 11.56
C LEU A 103 -16.13 -14.99 10.89
N LYS A 104 -15.55 -13.98 11.58
CA LYS A 104 -15.35 -12.63 11.04
C LYS A 104 -14.66 -12.64 9.67
N ASN A 105 -13.61 -13.45 9.52
CA ASN A 105 -12.82 -13.50 8.28
C ASN A 105 -13.54 -14.27 7.16
N LYS A 106 -14.39 -15.24 7.52
CA LYS A 106 -15.29 -15.89 6.56
C LYS A 106 -16.33 -14.91 6.02
N ILE A 107 -16.89 -14.05 6.87
CA ILE A 107 -17.81 -13.00 6.43
C ILE A 107 -17.08 -12.00 5.53
N LEU A 108 -15.90 -11.53 5.94
CA LEU A 108 -15.07 -10.62 5.14
C LEU A 108 -14.74 -11.18 3.74
N PHE A 109 -14.55 -12.49 3.62
CA PHE A 109 -14.33 -13.13 2.30
C PHE A 109 -15.51 -12.92 1.34
N PHE A 110 -16.74 -13.11 1.80
CA PHE A 110 -17.92 -12.86 0.97
C PHE A 110 -18.09 -11.37 0.65
N LEU A 111 -17.75 -10.51 1.61
CA LEU A 111 -17.82 -9.06 1.45
C LEU A 111 -16.73 -8.50 0.49
N LEU A 112 -15.65 -9.25 0.28
CA LEU A 112 -14.58 -8.92 -0.66
C LEU A 112 -14.90 -9.24 -2.11
N VAL A 113 -16.01 -9.94 -2.41
CA VAL A 113 -16.39 -10.22 -3.79
C VAL A 113 -16.61 -8.89 -4.53
N PRO A 114 -15.80 -8.55 -5.53
CA PRO A 114 -15.89 -7.25 -6.20
C PRO A 114 -16.99 -7.33 -7.28
N PHE A 115 -18.25 -7.30 -6.82
CA PHE A 115 -19.44 -7.50 -7.65
C PHE A 115 -19.45 -6.55 -8.85
N GLU A 116 -19.28 -5.25 -8.63
CA GLU A 116 -19.29 -4.25 -9.69
C GLU A 116 -18.23 -4.52 -10.77
N ALA A 117 -16.98 -4.78 -10.36
CA ALA A 117 -15.89 -5.06 -11.27
C ALA A 117 -16.13 -6.31 -12.13
N ILE A 118 -16.61 -7.41 -11.51
CA ILE A 118 -16.86 -8.66 -12.26
C ILE A 118 -18.07 -8.51 -13.18
N ILE A 119 -19.13 -7.84 -12.74
CA ILE A 119 -20.32 -7.62 -13.57
C ILE A 119 -19.96 -6.76 -14.77
N PHE A 120 -19.20 -5.67 -14.56
CA PHE A 120 -18.71 -4.84 -15.65
C PHE A 120 -17.91 -5.66 -16.66
N LEU A 121 -16.97 -6.51 -16.21
CA LEU A 121 -16.14 -7.30 -17.12
C LEU A 121 -16.91 -8.39 -17.89
N VAL A 122 -17.94 -8.98 -17.30
CA VAL A 122 -18.67 -10.11 -17.88
C VAL A 122 -19.86 -9.67 -18.72
N PHE A 123 -20.59 -8.66 -18.25
CA PHE A 123 -21.85 -8.21 -18.86
C PHE A 123 -21.75 -6.85 -19.53
N ASN A 124 -20.62 -6.14 -19.36
CA ASN A 124 -20.45 -4.74 -19.80
C ASN A 124 -21.59 -3.84 -19.27
N ASP A 125 -22.03 -4.12 -18.04
CA ASP A 125 -23.15 -3.46 -17.37
C ASP A 125 -22.70 -3.04 -15.95
N PHE A 126 -23.40 -2.07 -15.37
CA PHE A 126 -23.17 -1.62 -14.00
C PHE A 126 -24.37 -1.97 -13.15
N LEU A 127 -24.18 -2.88 -12.20
CA LEU A 127 -25.23 -3.24 -11.26
C LEU A 127 -25.37 -2.16 -10.18
N MET A 128 -26.24 -1.17 -10.41
CA MET A 128 -26.54 -0.10 -9.45
C MET A 128 -27.38 -0.58 -8.26
N ILE A 129 -26.84 -1.48 -7.43
CA ILE A 129 -27.44 -1.86 -6.14
C ILE A 129 -26.75 -1.06 -5.03
N TRP A 130 -27.36 0.05 -4.66
CA TRP A 130 -26.85 0.99 -3.65
C TRP A 130 -26.38 0.33 -2.33
N PRO A 131 -27.11 -0.66 -1.75
CA PRO A 131 -26.63 -1.36 -0.56
C PRO A 131 -25.30 -2.09 -0.73
N ILE A 132 -25.01 -2.64 -1.92
CA ILE A 132 -23.76 -3.35 -2.21
C ILE A 132 -22.59 -2.36 -2.26
N TYR A 133 -22.77 -1.21 -2.91
CA TYR A 133 -21.75 -0.16 -2.96
C TYR A 133 -21.39 0.37 -1.58
N LEU A 134 -22.38 0.67 -0.74
CA LEU A 134 -22.14 1.12 0.63
C LEU A 134 -21.37 0.08 1.44
N MET A 135 -21.71 -1.20 1.27
CA MET A 135 -21.04 -2.31 1.92
C MET A 135 -19.57 -2.43 1.48
N HIS A 136 -19.26 -2.31 0.18
CA HIS A 136 -17.87 -2.31 -0.30
C HIS A 136 -17.07 -1.12 0.21
N ILE A 137 -17.66 0.08 0.25
CA ILE A 137 -17.00 1.26 0.84
C ILE A 137 -16.60 0.97 2.30
N LEU A 138 -17.51 0.40 3.09
CA LEU A 138 -17.22 0.05 4.49
C LEU A 138 -16.14 -1.02 4.62
N VAL A 139 -16.12 -2.02 3.73
CA VAL A 139 -15.11 -3.08 3.69
C VAL A 139 -13.73 -2.50 3.33
N TYR A 140 -13.66 -1.65 2.31
CA TYR A 140 -12.43 -0.97 1.93
C TYR A 140 -11.92 -0.04 3.03
N ALA A 141 -12.81 0.72 3.68
CA ALA A 141 -12.45 1.55 4.83
C ALA A 141 -11.93 0.70 6.00
N TYR A 142 -12.54 -0.46 6.26
CA TYR A 142 -12.03 -1.41 7.24
C TYR A 142 -10.62 -1.90 6.89
N PHE A 143 -10.35 -2.26 5.63
CA PHE A 143 -9.01 -2.68 5.23
C PHE A 143 -8.00 -1.53 5.28
N ILE A 144 -8.36 -0.30 4.91
CA ILE A 144 -7.51 0.89 5.12
C ILE A 144 -7.08 0.97 6.58
N LYS A 145 -8.03 0.83 7.52
CA LYS A 145 -7.71 0.81 8.95
C LYS A 145 -6.75 -0.32 9.32
N VAL A 146 -6.99 -1.54 8.84
CA VAL A 146 -6.11 -2.71 9.12
C VAL A 146 -4.68 -2.46 8.63
N TYR A 147 -4.52 -1.89 7.43
CA TYR A 147 -3.21 -1.56 6.88
C TYR A 147 -2.57 -0.36 7.58
N PHE A 148 -3.36 0.61 8.03
CA PHE A 148 -2.90 1.73 8.85
C PHE A 148 -2.37 1.26 10.21
N ASP A 149 -3.10 0.37 10.90
CA ASP A 149 -2.67 -0.18 12.19
C ASP A 149 -1.35 -0.96 12.06
N LYS A 150 -1.19 -1.74 10.97
CA LYS A 150 0.08 -2.39 10.64
C LYS A 150 1.18 -1.35 10.39
N PHE A 151 0.92 -0.38 9.52
CA PHE A 151 1.86 0.68 9.19
C PHE A 151 2.34 1.43 10.43
N ARG A 152 1.42 1.85 11.30
CA ARG A 152 1.69 2.55 12.57
C ARG A 152 2.57 1.73 13.49
N LYS A 153 2.23 0.45 13.72
CA LYS A 153 3.05 -0.46 14.55
C LYS A 153 4.49 -0.56 14.04
N TYR A 154 4.66 -0.64 12.73
CA TYR A 154 5.98 -0.72 12.09
C TYR A 154 6.76 0.60 12.11
N THR A 155 6.09 1.75 12.15
CA THR A 155 6.75 3.06 12.11
C THR A 155 7.00 3.67 13.48
N GLU A 156 6.16 3.41 14.48
CA GLU A 156 6.41 3.80 15.89
C GLU A 156 7.68 3.16 16.43
N THR A 157 8.01 1.95 15.98
CA THR A 157 9.24 1.23 16.37
C THR A 157 10.52 1.89 15.83
N ASN A 158 10.42 2.71 14.77
CA ASN A 158 11.57 3.24 14.02
C ASN A 158 11.65 4.78 14.01
N GLY A 159 10.82 5.50 14.78
CA GLY A 159 10.89 6.96 14.94
C GLY A 159 10.54 7.82 13.71
N LEU A 160 10.28 7.21 12.56
CA LEU A 160 9.97 7.87 11.28
C LEU A 160 8.46 8.03 11.01
N GLY A 161 7.60 7.50 11.88
CA GLY A 161 6.16 7.38 11.62
C GLY A 161 5.42 8.68 11.44
N ILE A 162 5.71 9.67 12.27
CA ILE A 162 5.01 10.97 12.21
C ILE A 162 5.28 11.65 10.87
N THR A 163 6.53 11.61 10.39
CA THR A 163 6.94 12.21 9.11
C THR A 163 6.26 11.56 7.92
N ILE A 164 6.18 10.21 7.89
CA ILE A 164 5.54 9.49 6.79
C ILE A 164 4.01 9.67 6.82
N ILE A 165 3.37 9.67 8.00
CA ILE A 165 1.92 9.93 8.13
C ILE A 165 1.60 11.35 7.67
N LEU A 166 2.40 12.33 8.07
CA LEU A 166 2.22 13.72 7.67
C LEU A 166 2.39 13.88 6.15
N LEU A 167 3.40 13.23 5.57
CA LEU A 167 3.62 13.20 4.12
C LEU A 167 2.42 12.62 3.39
N PHE A 168 1.93 11.47 3.84
CA PHE A 168 0.75 10.84 3.27
C PHE A 168 -0.47 11.75 3.39
N ALA A 169 -0.70 12.37 4.54
CA ALA A 169 -1.82 13.29 4.75
C ALA A 169 -1.75 14.50 3.82
N ILE A 170 -0.57 15.10 3.62
CA ILE A 170 -0.39 16.26 2.74
C ILE A 170 -0.66 15.87 1.28
N VAL A 171 -0.07 14.76 0.82
CA VAL A 171 -0.30 14.21 -0.53
C VAL A 171 -1.79 13.94 -0.74
N PHE A 172 -2.43 13.31 0.25
CA PHE A 172 -3.82 12.90 0.20
C PHE A 172 -4.81 14.07 0.20
N ILE A 173 -4.65 15.03 1.11
CA ILE A 173 -5.49 16.24 1.14
C ILE A 173 -5.36 16.99 -0.18
N SER A 174 -4.15 17.11 -0.69
CA SER A 174 -3.91 17.82 -1.94
C SER A 174 -4.49 17.09 -3.14
N PHE A 175 -4.44 15.74 -3.15
CA PHE A 175 -5.14 14.92 -4.13
C PHE A 175 -6.65 15.20 -4.15
N ILE A 176 -7.29 15.29 -2.98
CA ILE A 176 -8.73 15.59 -2.89
C ILE A 176 -9.03 16.99 -3.39
N ILE A 177 -8.23 17.98 -2.99
CA ILE A 177 -8.41 19.35 -3.47
C ILE A 177 -8.26 19.40 -4.99
N THR A 178 -7.19 18.83 -5.55
CA THR A 178 -6.95 18.81 -7.00
C THR A 178 -8.09 18.13 -7.75
N LEU A 179 -8.60 17.01 -7.24
CA LEU A 179 -9.73 16.29 -7.82
C LEU A 179 -10.97 17.18 -7.98
N PHE A 180 -11.37 17.87 -6.91
CA PHE A 180 -12.57 18.70 -6.91
C PHE A 180 -12.39 20.04 -7.61
N VAL A 181 -11.22 20.67 -7.45
CA VAL A 181 -10.94 22.01 -7.93
C VAL A 181 -10.60 22.02 -9.42
N GLU A 182 -9.83 21.03 -9.88
CA GLU A 182 -9.48 20.90 -11.29
C GLU A 182 -10.52 20.11 -12.09
N GLY A 183 -11.48 19.45 -11.40
CA GLY A 183 -12.52 18.65 -12.04
C GLY A 183 -11.96 17.51 -12.89
N VAL A 184 -10.75 17.03 -12.56
CA VAL A 184 -10.05 15.97 -13.28
C VAL A 184 -10.38 14.62 -12.67
N GLU A 185 -10.23 13.56 -13.46
CA GLU A 185 -10.46 12.19 -12.99
C GLU A 185 -9.45 11.80 -11.89
N PRO A 186 -9.77 10.83 -11.00
CA PRO A 186 -8.88 10.41 -9.91
C PRO A 186 -7.46 10.05 -10.35
N LEU A 187 -7.29 9.30 -11.45
CA LEU A 187 -5.94 8.96 -11.91
C LEU A 187 -5.16 10.21 -12.31
N ASN A 188 -5.79 11.11 -13.06
CA ASN A 188 -5.17 12.37 -13.46
C ASN A 188 -4.80 13.21 -12.24
N SER A 189 -5.69 13.36 -11.26
CA SER A 189 -5.39 14.06 -9.99
C SER A 189 -4.17 13.46 -9.28
N ALA A 190 -4.10 12.12 -9.19
CA ALA A 190 -2.94 11.43 -8.60
C ALA A 190 -1.65 11.71 -9.37
N VAL A 191 -1.69 11.76 -10.70
CA VAL A 191 -0.55 12.13 -11.54
C VAL A 191 -0.15 13.59 -11.32
N MET A 192 -1.09 14.53 -11.30
CA MET A 192 -0.80 15.96 -11.04
C MET A 192 -0.12 16.14 -9.69
N VAL A 193 -0.68 15.53 -8.64
CA VAL A 193 -0.15 15.61 -7.27
C VAL A 193 1.20 14.92 -7.14
N SER A 194 1.39 13.76 -7.76
CA SER A 194 2.67 13.05 -7.74
C SER A 194 3.77 13.85 -8.45
N ASN A 195 3.45 14.47 -9.58
CA ASN A 195 4.40 15.32 -10.32
C ASN A 195 4.74 16.59 -9.55
N ALA A 196 3.75 17.24 -8.92
CA ALA A 196 3.97 18.39 -8.05
C ALA A 196 4.84 17.99 -6.83
N PHE A 197 4.53 16.87 -6.17
CA PHE A 197 5.25 16.41 -4.98
C PHE A 197 6.70 15.99 -5.29
N THR A 198 6.95 15.36 -6.43
CA THR A 198 8.28 14.85 -6.84
C THR A 198 9.09 15.84 -7.67
N SER A 199 8.51 17.01 -8.01
CA SER A 199 9.13 18.03 -8.87
C SER A 199 9.47 17.52 -10.30
N ASN A 200 8.75 16.53 -10.80
CA ASN A 200 9.01 15.88 -12.11
C ASN A 200 8.52 16.68 -13.34
N GLY A 201 8.05 17.93 -13.17
CA GLY A 201 7.83 18.85 -14.30
C GLY A 201 6.70 19.86 -14.10
N TYR A 202 6.88 21.04 -14.71
CA TYR A 202 5.91 22.17 -14.72
C TYR A 202 4.66 21.93 -15.57
N ALA A 203 4.61 20.86 -16.38
CA ALA A 203 3.59 20.67 -17.41
C ALA A 203 2.19 20.28 -16.87
N ILE A 204 2.07 20.00 -15.57
CA ILE A 204 0.84 19.48 -14.95
C ILE A 204 0.64 20.17 -13.58
N LEU A 205 0.68 21.50 -13.56
CA LEU A 205 0.16 22.29 -12.44
C LEU A 205 -1.34 22.52 -12.66
N GLY A 206 -2.12 22.63 -11.59
CA GLY A 206 -3.54 22.96 -11.69
C GLY A 206 -3.78 24.18 -12.59
N ASN A 207 -4.81 24.12 -13.43
CA ASN A 207 -5.20 25.23 -14.30
C ASN A 207 -5.88 26.36 -13.50
N SER A 208 -6.56 26.01 -12.41
CA SER A 208 -7.24 26.97 -11.54
C SER A 208 -6.29 27.67 -10.55
N GLY A 209 -6.68 28.85 -10.05
CA GLY A 209 -5.90 29.57 -9.03
C GLY A 209 -5.73 28.77 -7.74
N ILE A 210 -6.75 28.00 -7.34
CA ILE A 210 -6.70 27.15 -6.14
C ILE A 210 -5.81 25.92 -6.39
N GLY A 211 -5.90 25.27 -7.55
CA GLY A 211 -5.05 24.12 -7.89
C GLY A 211 -3.57 24.49 -8.05
N LYS A 212 -3.26 25.72 -8.49
CA LYS A 212 -1.89 26.27 -8.48
C LYS A 212 -1.36 26.44 -7.06
N LEU A 213 -2.17 26.98 -6.15
CA LEU A 213 -1.83 27.10 -4.73
C LEU A 213 -1.60 25.72 -4.07
N THR A 214 -2.48 24.76 -4.34
CA THR A 214 -2.32 23.36 -3.88
C THR A 214 -1.05 22.73 -4.41
N SER A 215 -0.75 22.93 -5.70
CA SER A 215 0.48 22.42 -6.31
C SER A 215 1.73 23.07 -5.69
N LEU A 216 1.69 24.37 -5.39
CA LEU A 216 2.78 25.07 -4.72
C LEU A 216 3.01 24.54 -3.30
N VAL A 217 1.95 24.36 -2.51
CA VAL A 217 2.03 23.77 -1.16
C VAL A 217 2.57 22.35 -1.22
N LEU A 218 2.14 21.54 -2.21
CA LEU A 218 2.63 20.18 -2.44
C LEU A 218 4.12 20.13 -2.75
N VAL A 219 4.59 20.96 -3.69
CA VAL A 219 6.00 21.04 -4.07
C VAL A 219 6.85 21.38 -2.85
N TRP A 220 6.49 22.44 -2.12
CA TRP A 220 7.24 22.86 -0.93
C TRP A 220 7.18 21.85 0.22
N SER A 221 6.04 21.21 0.44
CA SER A 221 5.90 20.15 1.42
C SER A 221 6.73 18.92 1.04
N GLY A 222 6.74 18.56 -0.25
CA GLY A 222 7.59 17.50 -0.80
C GLY A 222 9.07 17.79 -0.59
N TYR A 223 9.52 19.02 -0.88
CA TYR A 223 10.90 19.44 -0.63
C TYR A 223 11.27 19.40 0.86
N ILE A 224 10.45 19.99 1.73
CA ILE A 224 10.73 20.06 3.16
C ILE A 224 10.77 18.64 3.76
N ILE A 225 9.79 17.79 3.41
CA ILE A 225 9.71 16.45 3.99
C ILE A 225 10.73 15.50 3.36
N SER A 226 11.01 15.59 2.06
CA SER A 226 12.10 14.83 1.44
C SER A 226 13.45 15.24 2.05
N GLY A 227 13.67 16.53 2.29
CA GLY A 227 14.87 17.03 2.97
C GLY A 227 15.01 16.53 4.41
N VAL A 228 13.96 16.69 5.23
CA VAL A 228 13.96 16.24 6.63
C VAL A 228 14.01 14.71 6.73
N GLY A 229 13.28 14.00 5.88
CA GLY A 229 13.26 12.54 5.81
C GLY A 229 14.62 11.98 5.39
N THR A 230 15.24 12.55 4.36
CA THR A 230 16.58 12.16 3.92
C THR A 230 17.62 12.47 4.99
N ALA A 231 17.54 13.63 5.65
CA ALA A 231 18.45 14.00 6.74
C ALA A 231 18.30 13.07 7.96
N THR A 232 17.06 12.72 8.32
CA THR A 232 16.76 11.83 9.45
C THR A 232 17.19 10.39 9.14
N LEU A 233 16.93 9.92 7.92
CA LEU A 233 17.38 8.60 7.47
C LEU A 233 18.90 8.52 7.41
N THR A 234 19.56 9.56 6.87
CA THR A 234 21.03 9.66 6.84
C THR A 234 21.61 9.68 8.25
N ALA A 235 21.03 10.45 9.17
CA ALA A 235 21.44 10.50 10.56
C ALA A 235 21.25 9.13 11.25
N ALA A 236 20.13 8.45 11.02
CA ALA A 236 19.86 7.11 11.55
C ALA A 236 20.86 6.07 11.00
N ILE A 237 21.14 6.09 9.70
CA ILE A 237 22.14 5.22 9.06
C ILE A 237 23.54 5.51 9.63
N MET A 238 23.93 6.78 9.77
CA MET A 238 25.23 7.15 10.34
C MET A 238 25.35 6.75 11.82
N MET A 239 24.31 6.96 12.63
CA MET A 239 24.30 6.53 14.03
C MET A 239 24.43 5.01 14.14
N ARG A 240 23.67 4.27 13.33
CA ARG A 240 23.70 2.80 13.34
C ARG A 240 25.03 2.25 12.82
N HIS A 241 25.58 2.86 11.77
CA HIS A 241 26.90 2.49 11.24
C HIS A 241 28.00 2.77 12.27
N ASN A 242 27.95 3.92 12.93
CA ASN A 242 28.91 4.28 13.98
C ASN A 242 28.79 3.36 15.19
N GLN A 243 27.57 3.02 15.64
CA GLN A 243 27.37 2.05 16.73
C GLN A 243 27.88 0.65 16.37
N LYS A 244 27.69 0.22 15.11
CA LYS A 244 28.20 -1.07 14.63
C LYS A 244 29.73 -1.07 14.58
N ARG A 245 30.33 0.03 14.12
CA ARG A 245 31.78 0.25 14.11
C ARG A 245 32.36 0.30 15.52
N GLU A 246 31.68 0.97 16.44
CA GLU A 246 32.09 1.07 17.85
C GLU A 246 31.99 -0.29 18.55
N LYS A 247 30.92 -1.07 18.33
CA LYS A 247 30.83 -2.46 18.80
C LYS A 247 31.94 -3.35 18.24
N GLU A 248 32.27 -3.20 16.95
CA GLU A 248 33.34 -3.97 16.34
C GLU A 248 34.72 -3.56 16.89
N LEU A 249 34.93 -2.27 17.16
CA LEU A 249 36.15 -1.76 17.78
C LEU A 249 36.31 -2.28 19.21
N ASN A 250 35.24 -2.21 20.01
CA ASN A 250 35.23 -2.74 21.38
C ASN A 250 35.50 -4.24 21.39
N LYS A 251 34.89 -5.01 20.47
CA LYS A 251 35.15 -6.44 20.36
C LYS A 251 36.62 -6.75 20.03
N ARG A 252 37.24 -5.98 19.12
CA ARG A 252 38.68 -6.13 18.80
C ARG A 252 39.59 -5.73 19.97
N LEU A 253 39.20 -4.73 20.75
CA LEU A 253 39.92 -4.33 21.96
C LEU A 253 39.84 -5.41 23.04
N ASP A 254 38.66 -5.99 23.27
CA ASP A 254 38.46 -7.11 24.20
C ASP A 254 39.28 -8.34 23.79
N GLU A 255 39.31 -8.65 22.48
CA GLU A 255 40.15 -9.72 21.93
C GLU A 255 41.64 -9.45 22.16
N LEU A 256 42.12 -8.23 21.92
CA LEU A 256 43.50 -7.81 22.22
C LEU A 256 43.85 -7.92 23.71
N GLU A 257 42.97 -7.45 24.60
CA GLU A 257 43.18 -7.53 26.04
C GLU A 257 43.26 -9.00 26.50
N SER A 258 42.41 -9.86 25.95
CA SER A 258 42.43 -11.30 26.24
C SER A 258 43.74 -11.97 25.78
N LEU A 259 44.29 -11.57 24.64
CA LEU A 259 45.56 -12.08 24.12
C LEU A 259 46.74 -11.62 25.00
N ILE A 260 46.74 -10.38 25.47
CA ILE A 260 47.78 -9.84 26.36
C ILE A 260 47.73 -10.51 27.75
N LYS A 261 46.54 -10.69 28.34
CA LYS A 261 46.38 -11.42 29.61
C LYS A 261 46.88 -12.87 29.50
N ASN A 262 46.61 -13.53 28.38
CA ASN A 262 47.05 -14.89 28.14
C ASN A 262 48.54 -15.02 27.83
N SER A 263 49.20 -13.97 27.31
CA SER A 263 50.66 -13.98 27.15
C SER A 263 51.39 -13.76 28.47
N ASN A 264 50.87 -12.88 29.34
CA ASN A 264 51.50 -12.58 30.63
C ASN A 264 51.35 -13.70 31.68
N ASN A 265 50.39 -14.62 31.51
CA ASN A 265 50.23 -15.80 32.37
C ASN A 265 51.10 -17.00 31.93
N LYS A 266 51.93 -16.85 30.89
CA LYS A 266 52.81 -17.91 30.36
C LYS A 266 54.29 -17.72 30.74
N GLU A 267 54.63 -16.69 31.52
CA GLU A 267 55.91 -16.56 32.24
C GLU A 267 55.77 -17.06 33.67
#